data_AF-A0A0J8RYP3-F1
#
_entry.id   AF-A0A0J8RYP3-F1
#
_cell.length_a   1.000
_cell.length_b   1.000
_cell.length_c   1.000
_cell.angle_alpha   90.00
_cell.angle_beta   90.00
_cell.angle_gamma   90.00
#
_symmetry.space_group_name_H-M   'P 1'
#
loop_
_entity.id
_entity.type
_entity.pdbx_description
1 polymer ?
#
loop_
_entity_poly.entity_id
_entity_poly.type
_entity_poly.pdbx_seq_one_letter_code
_entity_poly.pdbx_strand_id
1 'polypeptide(L)'
;MADKPDWSAALRPAPPGGATIIAQERARSIIPVDQLAGYLLTPDFLERQDRVLKVLLKEPVFKKANQANLSRPDRYKLGLARGKKIRQLKEKLGWDEEDYHMAAYLCDDVLPYHLHTAMFITTVSQQGSDAQRARWVPRIERWEIIGAYAQTELGHGSNVRGIELEARWDPETREFILHSPHLTASKW
;
A
#
# COMPACT_ATOMS: atom_id res chain seq x y z
N MET A 1 17.15 12.00 -13.96
CA MET A 1 17.40 12.46 -12.58
C MET A 1 18.88 12.76 -12.52
N ALA A 2 19.28 13.93 -12.02
CA ALA A 2 20.66 14.40 -12.11
C ALA A 2 21.64 13.44 -11.40
N ASP A 3 22.71 13.07 -12.09
CA ASP A 3 23.89 12.36 -11.55
C ASP A 3 24.63 13.26 -10.55
N LYS A 4 24.00 13.52 -9.40
CA LYS A 4 24.72 14.12 -8.27
C LYS A 4 25.38 12.97 -7.49
N PRO A 5 26.72 12.96 -7.35
CA PRO A 5 27.40 11.94 -6.58
C PRO A 5 26.95 12.01 -5.12
N ASP A 6 26.43 10.90 -4.61
CA ASP A 6 26.02 10.75 -3.22
C ASP A 6 27.26 10.58 -2.35
N TRP A 7 27.69 11.66 -1.70
CA TRP A 7 28.87 11.67 -0.83
C TRP A 7 28.74 10.68 0.35
N SER A 8 27.51 10.36 0.78
CA SER A 8 27.28 9.42 1.88
C SER A 8 27.58 7.98 1.48
N ALA A 9 27.58 7.66 0.18
CA ALA A 9 27.88 6.32 -0.33
C ALA A 9 29.33 5.87 -0.07
N ALA A 10 30.24 6.82 0.19
CA ALA A 10 31.65 6.53 0.47
C ALA A 10 31.98 6.38 1.97
N LEU A 11 31.02 6.68 2.86
CA LEU A 11 31.23 6.60 4.31
C LEU A 11 31.40 5.13 4.73
N ARG A 12 32.40 4.87 5.58
CA ARG A 12 32.65 3.54 6.17
C ARG A 12 32.37 3.60 7.68
N PRO A 13 31.61 2.65 8.25
CA PRO A 13 31.44 2.55 9.69
C PRO A 13 32.78 2.32 10.41
N ALA A 14 32.89 2.78 11.65
CA ALA A 14 34.02 2.45 12.52
C ALA A 14 34.07 0.93 12.79
N PRO A 15 35.26 0.32 12.89
CA PRO A 15 35.38 -1.09 13.24
C PRO A 15 35.09 -1.34 14.74
N PRO A 16 34.61 -2.54 15.11
CA PRO A 16 34.20 -3.64 14.22
C PRO A 16 32.92 -3.29 13.46
N GLY A 17 32.87 -3.65 12.17
CA GLY A 17 31.72 -3.34 11.33
C GLY A 17 30.46 -4.09 11.78
N GLY A 18 29.28 -3.53 11.49
CA GLY A 18 28.00 -4.11 11.92
C GLY A 18 27.80 -5.57 11.49
N ALA A 19 28.29 -5.97 10.31
CA ALA A 19 28.23 -7.37 9.86
C ALA A 19 29.02 -8.32 10.77
N THR A 20 30.19 -7.89 11.27
CA THR A 20 31.00 -8.67 12.21
C THR A 20 30.29 -8.80 13.55
N ILE A 21 29.75 -7.71 14.10
CA ILE A 21 29.00 -7.71 15.35
C ILE A 21 27.78 -8.64 15.24
N ILE A 22 26.98 -8.52 14.17
CA ILE A 22 25.80 -9.36 13.95
C ILE A 22 26.18 -10.85 13.83
N ALA A 23 27.28 -11.18 13.14
CA ALA A 23 27.74 -12.56 13.04
C ALA A 23 28.13 -13.14 14.40
N GLN A 24 28.83 -12.36 15.24
CA GLN A 24 29.21 -12.76 16.60
C GLN A 24 27.99 -12.99 17.49
N GLU A 25 26.99 -12.10 17.44
CA GLU A 25 25.76 -12.25 18.22
C GLU A 25 24.92 -13.46 17.75
N ARG A 26 24.82 -13.69 16.44
CA ARG A 26 24.13 -14.88 15.90
C ARG A 26 24.78 -16.19 16.34
N ALA A 27 26.12 -16.23 16.38
CA ALA A 27 26.87 -17.42 16.81
C ALA A 27 26.66 -17.79 18.29
N ARG A 28 26.19 -16.84 19.11
CA ARG A 28 25.90 -17.06 20.54
C ARG A 28 24.45 -17.47 20.80
N SER A 29 23.58 -17.39 19.80
CA SER A 29 22.16 -17.72 19.94
C SER A 29 21.94 -19.23 19.84
N ILE A 30 21.17 -19.77 20.78
CA ILE A 30 20.70 -21.16 20.75
C ILE A 30 19.29 -21.29 20.17
N ILE A 31 18.68 -20.18 19.73
CA ILE A 31 17.31 -20.16 19.23
C ILE A 31 17.26 -20.83 17.85
N PRO A 32 16.41 -21.87 17.66
CA PRO A 32 16.18 -22.46 16.35
C PRO A 32 15.34 -21.49 15.50
N VAL A 33 16.01 -20.61 14.76
CA VAL A 33 15.38 -19.47 14.05
C VAL A 33 14.29 -19.93 13.08
N ASP A 34 14.52 -21.01 12.33
CA ASP A 34 13.53 -21.52 11.37
C ASP A 34 12.28 -22.06 12.07
N GLN A 35 12.43 -22.74 13.20
CA GLN A 35 11.30 -23.23 13.99
C GLN A 35 10.52 -22.07 14.60
N LEU A 36 11.21 -21.06 15.15
CA LEU A 36 10.58 -19.87 15.71
C LEU A 36 9.85 -19.06 14.63
N ALA A 37 10.47 -18.89 13.46
CA ALA A 37 9.85 -18.20 12.33
C ALA A 37 8.60 -18.94 11.86
N GLY A 38 8.68 -20.26 11.71
CA GLY A 38 7.52 -21.10 11.36
C GLY A 38 6.39 -20.99 12.38
N TYR A 39 6.71 -20.92 13.67
CA TYR A 39 5.73 -20.72 14.74
C TYR A 39 5.06 -19.34 14.69
N LEU A 40 5.85 -18.26 14.49
CA LEU A 40 5.34 -16.89 14.52
C LEU A 40 4.60 -16.47 13.26
N LEU A 41 5.10 -16.90 12.10
CA LEU A 41 4.67 -16.39 10.80
C LEU A 41 3.91 -17.40 9.97
N THR A 42 3.98 -18.70 10.31
CA THR A 42 3.47 -19.84 9.53
C THR A 42 4.32 -20.16 8.29
N PRO A 43 4.37 -21.44 7.86
CA PRO A 43 5.06 -21.85 6.63
C PRO A 43 4.54 -21.13 5.39
N ASP A 44 3.22 -21.04 5.21
CA ASP A 44 2.58 -20.44 4.03
C ASP A 44 2.99 -18.98 3.82
N PHE A 45 3.05 -18.20 4.91
CA PHE A 45 3.53 -16.82 4.85
C PHE A 45 4.98 -16.73 4.42
N LEU A 46 5.86 -17.56 5.01
CA LEU A 46 7.29 -17.55 4.74
C LEU A 46 7.59 -17.94 3.29
N GLU A 47 6.92 -18.99 2.80
CA GLU A 47 7.04 -19.44 1.41
C GLU A 47 6.53 -18.37 0.42
N ARG A 48 5.37 -17.77 0.70
CA ARG A 48 4.83 -16.66 -0.11
C ARG A 48 5.78 -15.46 -0.09
N GLN A 49 6.28 -15.07 1.09
CA GLN A 49 7.20 -13.96 1.25
C GLN A 49 8.47 -14.18 0.42
N ASP A 50 9.11 -15.34 0.54
CA ASP A 50 10.33 -15.66 -0.21
C ASP A 50 10.09 -15.65 -1.73
N ARG A 51 9.00 -16.29 -2.19
CA ARG A 51 8.64 -16.34 -3.62
C ARG A 51 8.42 -14.94 -4.20
N VAL A 52 7.62 -14.10 -3.51
CA VAL A 52 7.31 -12.74 -3.96
C VAL A 52 8.56 -11.86 -3.89
N LEU A 53 9.34 -11.94 -2.81
CA LEU A 53 10.57 -11.17 -2.64
C LEU A 53 11.57 -11.43 -3.78
N LYS A 54 11.78 -12.70 -4.16
CA LYS A 54 12.66 -13.07 -5.29
C LYS A 54 12.25 -12.44 -6.62
N VAL A 55 10.96 -12.15 -6.82
CA VAL A 55 10.46 -11.42 -8.00
C VAL A 55 10.77 -9.93 -7.86
N LEU A 56 10.43 -9.32 -6.72
CA LEU A 56 10.63 -7.88 -6.49
C LEU A 56 12.11 -7.47 -6.55
N LEU A 57 13.02 -8.31 -6.05
CA LEU A 57 14.46 -8.06 -6.07
C LEU A 57 15.04 -7.92 -7.49
N LYS A 58 14.37 -8.46 -8.51
CA LYS A 58 14.79 -8.37 -9.92
C LYS A 58 14.33 -7.08 -10.60
N GLU A 59 13.43 -6.34 -9.98
CA GLU A 59 12.77 -5.17 -10.57
C GLU A 59 13.40 -3.88 -10.01
N PRO A 60 14.12 -3.10 -10.84
CA PRO A 60 14.87 -1.93 -10.37
C PRO A 60 14.04 -0.87 -9.63
N VAL A 61 12.74 -0.77 -9.95
CA VAL A 61 11.82 0.20 -9.35
C VAL A 61 11.61 -0.02 -7.85
N PHE A 62 11.86 -1.24 -7.33
CA PHE A 62 11.76 -1.54 -5.90
C PHE A 62 13.07 -1.34 -5.14
N LYS A 63 14.17 -0.94 -5.81
CA LYS A 63 15.41 -0.59 -5.12
C LYS A 63 15.20 0.66 -4.27
N LYS A 64 15.56 0.58 -2.98
CA LYS A 64 15.29 1.64 -1.98
C LYS A 64 16.50 2.46 -1.53
N ALA A 65 17.71 2.13 -2.02
CA ALA A 65 18.97 2.67 -1.51
C ALA A 65 18.99 4.20 -1.31
N ASN A 66 18.43 4.95 -2.27
CA ASN A 66 18.44 6.42 -2.25
C ASN A 66 17.03 7.02 -2.09
N GLN A 67 16.06 6.23 -1.63
CA GLN A 67 14.65 6.64 -1.56
C GLN A 67 14.45 7.80 -0.58
N ALA A 68 15.22 7.84 0.51
CA ALA A 68 15.18 8.94 1.49
C ALA A 68 15.65 10.28 0.92
N ASN A 69 16.44 10.27 -0.17
CA ASN A 69 16.99 11.47 -0.79
C ASN A 69 16.03 12.13 -1.79
N LEU A 70 14.86 11.50 -2.04
CA LEU A 70 13.90 11.97 -3.03
C LEU A 70 13.01 13.10 -2.48
N SER A 71 12.72 14.08 -3.33
CA SER A 71 11.72 15.11 -3.07
C SER A 71 10.31 14.50 -2.92
N ARG A 72 9.38 15.20 -2.27
CA ARG A 72 7.99 14.71 -2.12
C ARG A 72 7.32 14.38 -3.47
N PRO A 73 7.39 15.23 -4.52
CA PRO A 73 6.85 14.89 -5.83
C PRO A 73 7.49 13.65 -6.47
N ASP A 74 8.80 13.47 -6.31
CA ASP A 74 9.51 12.31 -6.87
C ASP A 74 9.16 11.03 -6.12
N ARG A 75 9.02 11.09 -4.78
CA ARG A 75 8.51 9.98 -3.98
C ARG A 75 7.10 9.58 -4.38
N TYR A 76 6.22 10.54 -4.65
CA TYR A 76 4.86 10.27 -5.12
C TYR A 76 4.85 9.55 -6.49
N LYS A 77 5.64 10.04 -7.45
CA LYS A 77 5.81 9.38 -8.76
C LYS A 77 6.39 7.98 -8.64
N LEU A 78 7.35 7.79 -7.72
CA LEU A 78 7.92 6.46 -7.44
C LEU A 78 6.87 5.51 -6.86
N GLY A 79 6.06 5.96 -5.89
CA GLY A 79 4.96 5.17 -5.33
C GLY A 79 3.93 4.76 -6.39
N LEU A 80 3.56 5.68 -7.30
CA LEU A 80 2.72 5.37 -8.47
C LEU A 80 3.34 4.30 -9.37
N ALA A 81 4.63 4.44 -9.69
CA ALA A 81 5.34 3.49 -10.54
C ALA A 81 5.43 2.09 -9.90
N ARG A 82 5.69 2.03 -8.59
CA ARG A 82 5.72 0.78 -7.81
C ARG A 82 4.36 0.11 -7.74
N GLY A 83 3.31 0.86 -7.39
CA GLY A 83 1.95 0.32 -7.34
C GLY A 83 1.50 -0.22 -8.70
N LYS A 84 1.79 0.51 -9.79
CA LYS A 84 1.52 0.05 -11.16
C LYS A 84 2.30 -1.22 -11.49
N LYS A 85 3.60 -1.27 -11.15
CA LYS A 85 4.44 -2.45 -11.39
C LYS A 85 3.93 -3.68 -10.64
N ILE A 86 3.54 -3.54 -9.37
CA ILE A 86 2.96 -4.65 -8.59
C ILE A 86 1.69 -5.17 -9.28
N ARG A 87 0.79 -4.28 -9.73
CA ARG A 87 -0.41 -4.69 -10.47
C ARG A 87 -0.08 -5.44 -11.77
N GLN A 88 0.89 -4.95 -12.55
CA GLN A 88 1.36 -5.63 -13.76
C GLN A 88 1.98 -7.01 -13.47
N LEU A 89 2.76 -7.12 -12.39
CA LEU A 89 3.31 -8.40 -11.95
C LEU A 89 2.20 -9.37 -11.56
N LYS A 90 1.17 -8.88 -10.87
CA LYS A 90 0.01 -9.70 -10.50
C LYS A 90 -0.65 -10.34 -11.73
N GLU A 91 -0.94 -9.53 -12.75
CA GLU A 91 -1.51 -10.03 -14.01
C GLU A 91 -0.58 -11.02 -14.71
N LYS A 92 0.71 -10.64 -14.85
CA LYS A 92 1.70 -11.44 -15.59
C LYS A 92 1.96 -12.80 -14.96
N LEU A 93 1.97 -12.87 -13.63
CA LEU A 93 2.32 -14.07 -12.88
C LEU A 93 1.11 -14.86 -12.37
N GLY A 94 -0.10 -14.38 -12.63
CA GLY A 94 -1.34 -15.00 -12.14
C GLY A 94 -1.44 -15.00 -10.61
N TRP A 95 -0.93 -13.96 -9.96
CA TRP A 95 -0.97 -13.84 -8.50
C TRP A 95 -2.40 -13.64 -8.00
N ASP A 96 -2.71 -14.28 -6.87
CA ASP A 96 -3.92 -14.02 -6.10
C ASP A 96 -3.83 -12.67 -5.36
N GLU A 97 -4.87 -12.31 -4.60
CA GLU A 97 -4.87 -11.05 -3.83
C GLU A 97 -3.83 -11.06 -2.70
N GLU A 98 -3.60 -12.21 -2.06
CA GLU A 98 -2.62 -12.34 -0.97
C GLU A 98 -1.18 -12.13 -1.46
N ASP A 99 -0.85 -12.59 -2.65
CA ASP A 99 0.42 -12.31 -3.32
C ASP A 99 0.59 -10.82 -3.63
N TYR A 100 -0.49 -10.15 -4.06
CA TYR A 100 -0.49 -8.70 -4.25
C TYR A 100 -0.26 -7.96 -2.93
N HIS A 101 -0.95 -8.36 -1.86
CA HIS A 101 -0.79 -7.78 -0.53
C HIS A 101 0.62 -8.04 0.03
N MET A 102 1.18 -9.24 -0.17
CA MET A 102 2.57 -9.54 0.16
C MET A 102 3.54 -8.65 -0.61
N ALA A 103 3.30 -8.43 -1.91
CA ALA A 103 4.15 -7.55 -2.72
C ALA A 103 4.07 -6.10 -2.24
N ALA A 104 2.88 -5.62 -1.87
CA ALA A 104 2.69 -4.30 -1.27
C ALA A 104 3.38 -4.18 0.09
N TYR A 105 3.28 -5.21 0.95
CA TYR A 105 3.96 -5.30 2.23
C TYR A 105 5.48 -5.23 2.08
N LEU A 106 6.07 -6.05 1.20
CA LEU A 106 7.52 -6.06 0.94
C LEU A 106 8.00 -4.79 0.23
N CYS A 107 7.16 -4.17 -0.59
CA CYS A 107 7.44 -2.87 -1.19
C CYS A 107 7.68 -1.81 -0.12
N ASP A 108 7.05 -1.93 1.06
CA ASP A 108 7.29 -1.11 2.26
C ASP A 108 7.49 0.38 1.90
N ASP A 109 6.44 0.91 1.26
CA ASP A 109 6.30 2.31 0.85
C ASP A 109 4.81 2.65 0.74
N VAL A 110 4.48 3.94 0.71
CA VAL A 110 3.09 4.37 0.57
C VAL A 110 2.66 4.20 -0.89
N LEU A 111 1.83 3.20 -1.16
CA LEU A 111 1.26 2.97 -2.47
C LEU A 111 -0.05 3.76 -2.63
N PRO A 112 -0.21 4.55 -3.71
CA PRO A 112 -1.39 5.42 -3.89
C PRO A 112 -2.70 4.63 -4.07
N TYR A 113 -2.61 3.32 -4.35
CA TYR A 113 -3.76 2.46 -4.57
C TYR A 113 -4.20 1.69 -3.31
N HIS A 114 -3.56 1.91 -2.16
CA HIS A 114 -3.88 1.16 -0.94
C HIS A 114 -5.35 1.29 -0.53
N LEU A 115 -5.92 2.51 -0.56
CA LEU A 115 -7.33 2.71 -0.23
C LEU A 115 -8.28 2.05 -1.23
N HIS A 116 -7.87 1.91 -2.49
CA HIS A 116 -8.65 1.21 -3.50
C HIS A 116 -8.82 -0.28 -3.14
N THR A 117 -7.70 -0.95 -2.80
CA THR A 117 -7.69 -2.38 -2.50
C THR A 117 -8.15 -2.71 -1.09
N ALA A 118 -7.91 -1.83 -0.11
CA ALA A 118 -8.29 -2.09 1.28
C ALA A 118 -9.73 -1.69 1.61
N MET A 119 -10.19 -0.53 1.13
CA MET A 119 -11.45 0.07 1.61
C MET A 119 -12.50 0.23 0.52
N PHE A 120 -12.13 0.70 -0.68
CA PHE A 120 -13.11 1.01 -1.71
C PHE A 120 -13.84 -0.24 -2.21
N ILE A 121 -13.09 -1.27 -2.62
CA ILE A 121 -13.68 -2.54 -3.07
C ILE A 121 -14.53 -3.19 -1.96
N THR A 122 -14.01 -3.23 -0.73
CA THR A 122 -14.69 -3.77 0.44
C THR A 122 -16.01 -3.06 0.71
N THR A 123 -16.02 -1.73 0.66
CA THR A 123 -17.21 -0.91 0.91
C THR A 123 -18.29 -1.18 -0.15
N VAL A 124 -17.92 -1.18 -1.43
CA VAL A 124 -18.88 -1.45 -2.53
C VAL A 124 -19.43 -2.88 -2.43
N SER A 125 -18.59 -3.87 -2.14
CA SER A 125 -19.00 -5.27 -2.01
C SER A 125 -19.91 -5.51 -0.81
N GLN A 126 -19.62 -4.90 0.34
CA GLN A 126 -20.38 -5.15 1.57
C GLN A 126 -21.64 -4.29 1.69
N GLN A 127 -21.66 -3.08 1.14
CA GLN A 127 -22.76 -2.11 1.34
C GLN A 127 -23.61 -1.88 0.08
N GLY A 128 -23.12 -2.25 -1.11
CA GLY A 128 -23.89 -2.13 -2.34
C GLY A 128 -25.04 -3.13 -2.44
N SER A 129 -26.10 -2.79 -3.17
CA SER A 129 -27.12 -3.75 -3.59
C SER A 129 -26.57 -4.74 -4.63
N ASP A 130 -27.28 -5.83 -4.92
CA ASP A 130 -26.89 -6.79 -5.98
C ASP A 130 -26.67 -6.09 -7.32
N ALA A 131 -27.56 -5.18 -7.71
CA ALA A 131 -27.45 -4.42 -8.94
C ALA A 131 -26.22 -3.49 -8.95
N GLN A 132 -25.92 -2.84 -7.82
CA GLN A 132 -24.73 -1.99 -7.69
C GLN A 132 -23.45 -2.83 -7.74
N ARG A 133 -23.41 -3.98 -7.05
CA ARG A 133 -22.28 -4.89 -7.08
C ARG A 133 -22.00 -5.40 -8.49
N ALA A 134 -23.03 -5.91 -9.17
CA ALA A 134 -22.91 -6.41 -10.53
C ALA A 134 -22.40 -5.33 -11.51
N ARG A 135 -22.75 -4.06 -11.27
CA ARG A 135 -22.28 -2.94 -12.08
C ARG A 135 -20.83 -2.52 -11.78
N TRP A 136 -20.45 -2.49 -10.51
CA TRP A 136 -19.22 -1.83 -10.07
C TRP A 136 -18.10 -2.79 -9.73
N VAL A 137 -18.35 -3.86 -8.97
CA VAL A 137 -17.29 -4.77 -8.48
C VAL A 137 -16.41 -5.31 -9.61
N PRO A 138 -16.95 -5.82 -10.74
CA PRO A 138 -16.11 -6.31 -11.83
C PRO A 138 -15.20 -5.22 -12.44
N ARG A 139 -15.65 -3.95 -12.45
CA ARG A 139 -14.85 -2.82 -12.96
C ARG A 139 -13.73 -2.43 -12.00
N ILE A 140 -14.02 -2.48 -10.70
CA ILE A 140 -13.06 -2.24 -9.62
C ILE A 140 -11.97 -3.32 -9.67
N GLU A 141 -12.35 -4.60 -9.74
CA GLU A 141 -11.42 -5.74 -9.81
C GLU A 141 -10.55 -5.73 -11.07
N ARG A 142 -11.07 -5.23 -12.19
CA ARG A 142 -10.31 -5.00 -13.43
C ARG A 142 -9.54 -3.69 -13.45
N TRP A 143 -9.57 -2.91 -12.38
CA TRP A 143 -8.90 -1.61 -12.27
C TRP A 143 -9.31 -0.60 -13.36
N GLU A 144 -10.51 -0.73 -13.93
CA GLU A 144 -11.08 0.25 -14.86
C GLU A 144 -11.43 1.56 -14.16
N ILE A 145 -11.67 1.47 -12.84
CA ILE A 145 -11.88 2.62 -11.96
C ILE A 145 -10.99 2.49 -10.74
N ILE A 146 -10.44 3.62 -10.29
CA ILE A 146 -9.69 3.72 -9.04
C ILE A 146 -10.56 4.51 -8.07
N GLY A 147 -10.65 4.05 -6.83
CA GLY A 147 -11.51 4.68 -5.83
C GLY A 147 -10.77 4.90 -4.52
N ALA A 148 -11.40 5.69 -3.67
CA ALA A 148 -10.94 6.03 -2.34
C ALA A 148 -12.09 5.84 -1.34
N TYR A 149 -11.78 5.97 -0.06
CA TYR A 149 -12.77 5.97 1.01
C TYR A 149 -12.79 7.35 1.67
N ALA A 150 -13.68 8.21 1.17
CA ALA A 150 -13.76 9.62 1.56
C ALA A 150 -14.77 9.83 2.70
N GLN A 151 -14.45 9.35 3.90
CA GLN A 151 -15.29 9.50 5.09
C GLN A 151 -14.90 10.73 5.91
N THR A 152 -13.64 10.76 6.37
CA THR A 152 -13.10 11.81 7.24
C THR A 152 -13.22 13.19 6.63
N GLU A 153 -13.61 14.14 7.46
CA GLU A 153 -13.67 15.57 7.19
C GLU A 153 -12.67 16.32 8.05
N LEU A 154 -12.33 17.55 7.64
CA LEU A 154 -11.44 18.42 8.39
C LEU A 154 -11.94 18.64 9.84
N GLY A 155 -13.27 18.76 10.03
CA GLY A 155 -13.89 18.88 11.34
C GLY A 155 -14.15 17.56 12.07
N HIS A 156 -14.20 16.42 11.35
CA HIS A 156 -14.75 15.17 11.88
C HIS A 156 -14.00 13.92 11.37
N GLY A 157 -13.35 13.20 12.28
CA GLY A 157 -12.79 11.87 12.03
C GLY A 157 -13.36 10.82 13.00
N SER A 158 -12.99 10.91 14.27
CA SER A 158 -13.46 9.95 15.30
C SER A 158 -14.97 9.99 15.51
N ASN A 159 -15.59 11.17 15.45
CA ASN A 159 -17.04 11.33 15.58
C ASN A 159 -17.72 11.34 14.21
N VAL A 160 -17.90 10.16 13.61
CA VAL A 160 -18.56 10.00 12.30
C VAL A 160 -20.01 10.49 12.30
N ARG A 161 -20.71 10.46 13.45
CA ARG A 161 -22.07 11.02 13.56
C ARG A 161 -22.10 12.55 13.39
N GLY A 162 -20.96 13.21 13.48
CA GLY A 162 -20.82 14.65 13.29
C GLY A 162 -20.51 15.09 11.87
N ILE A 163 -20.42 14.17 10.89
CA ILE A 163 -20.17 14.51 9.48
C ILE A 163 -21.12 15.63 9.02
N GLU A 164 -20.54 16.66 8.42
CA GLU A 164 -21.21 17.88 7.99
C GLU A 164 -21.63 17.82 6.52
N LEU A 165 -21.01 16.95 5.69
CA LEU A 165 -21.44 16.76 4.30
C LEU A 165 -22.89 16.29 4.26
N GLU A 166 -23.67 16.98 3.44
CA GLU A 166 -25.08 16.68 3.25
C GLU A 166 -25.30 15.91 1.94
N ALA A 167 -26.19 14.92 1.97
CA ALA A 167 -26.71 14.25 0.79
C ALA A 167 -28.24 14.42 0.76
N ARG A 168 -28.73 15.34 -0.08
CA ARG A 168 -30.16 15.68 -0.17
C ARG A 168 -30.77 15.02 -1.41
N TRP A 169 -31.88 14.32 -1.26
CA TRP A 169 -32.62 13.75 -2.39
C TRP A 169 -33.43 14.84 -3.10
N ASP A 170 -33.26 14.95 -4.42
CA ASP A 170 -34.11 15.76 -5.29
C ASP A 170 -35.10 14.86 -6.05
N PRO A 171 -36.42 14.95 -5.75
CA PRO A 171 -37.43 14.12 -6.38
C PRO A 171 -37.70 14.48 -7.86
N GLU A 172 -37.37 15.69 -8.31
CA GLU A 172 -37.61 16.11 -9.69
C GLU A 172 -36.61 15.47 -10.64
N THR A 173 -35.33 15.55 -10.30
CA THR A 173 -34.22 14.97 -11.09
C THR A 173 -33.96 13.50 -10.77
N ARG A 174 -34.44 13.02 -9.61
CA ARG A 174 -34.14 11.70 -9.05
C ARG A 174 -32.65 11.50 -8.77
N GLU A 175 -32.00 12.56 -8.28
CA GLU A 175 -30.57 12.60 -7.97
C GLU A 175 -30.33 12.93 -6.49
N PHE A 176 -29.13 12.61 -6.00
CA PHE A 176 -28.65 13.10 -4.71
C PHE A 176 -27.74 14.31 -4.93
N ILE A 177 -28.06 15.43 -4.28
CA ILE A 177 -27.22 16.62 -4.23
C ILE A 177 -26.26 16.47 -3.05
N LEU A 178 -24.96 16.35 -3.35
CA LEU A 178 -23.89 16.30 -2.35
C LEU A 178 -23.34 17.70 -2.11
N HIS A 179 -23.33 18.17 -0.86
CA HIS A 179 -22.90 19.52 -0.51
C HIS A 179 -22.04 19.53 0.75
N SER A 180 -20.87 20.19 0.68
CA SER A 180 -20.04 20.53 1.84
C SER A 180 -20.29 22.01 2.20
N PRO A 181 -21.17 22.30 3.18
CA PRO A 181 -21.64 23.66 3.45
C PRO A 181 -20.59 24.57 4.10
N HIS A 182 -19.57 23.97 4.73
CA HIS A 182 -18.53 24.65 5.47
C HIS A 182 -17.14 24.14 5.08
N LEU A 183 -16.10 24.92 5.36
CA LEU A 183 -14.72 24.49 5.13
C LEU A 183 -14.36 23.24 5.95
N THR A 184 -14.91 23.13 7.17
CA THR A 184 -14.75 21.96 8.06
C THR A 184 -15.38 20.69 7.49
N ALA A 185 -16.38 20.82 6.62
CA ALA A 185 -17.02 19.72 5.89
C ALA A 185 -16.19 19.21 4.69
N SER A 186 -15.02 19.79 4.41
CA SER A 186 -14.12 19.27 3.37
C SER A 186 -13.58 17.91 3.79
N LYS A 187 -13.54 16.95 2.86
CA LYS A 187 -12.82 15.68 3.08
C LYS A 187 -11.33 15.94 3.30
N TRP A 188 -10.72 15.20 4.21
CA TRP A 188 -9.34 15.42 4.69
C TRP A 188 -8.59 14.12 4.95
#